data_AF-A0A1A3NGZ9-F1
#
_entry.id   AF-A0A1A3NGZ9-F1
#
_cell.length_a   1.000
_cell.length_b   1.000
_cell.length_c   1.000
_cell.angle_alpha   90.00
_cell.angle_beta   90.00
_cell.angle_gamma   90.00
#
_symmetry.space_group_name_H-M   'P 1'
#
loop_
_entity.id
_entity.type
_entity.pdbx_description
1 polymer ?
#
loop_
_entity_poly.entity_id
_entity_poly.type
_entity_poly.pdbx_seq_one_letter_code
_entity_poly.pdbx_strand_id
1 'polypeptide(L)'
;MATVSPEFRCAICGEPAGRVQLVTPANAVDDTHGPAAQAVVELDVLHRPDDQAALLVQTFFGVSSHSVPPERLQWVSQALADTDAAALHAMTYSYAPFFCPECAASYCGAQWNWREFDDDPFSGIEGDCPHGHFHILSY
;
A
#
# COMPACT_ATOMS: atom_id res chain seq x y z
N MET A 1 8.30 -19.24 3.29
CA MET A 1 6.89 -18.96 3.62
C MET A 1 6.27 -18.40 2.36
N ALA A 2 5.08 -18.87 1.94
CA ALA A 2 4.43 -18.35 0.75
C ALA A 2 4.11 -16.86 0.96
N THR A 3 4.52 -16.02 0.01
CA THR A 3 4.27 -14.59 0.04
C THR A 3 2.77 -14.35 -0.09
N VAL A 4 2.12 -13.78 0.93
CA VAL A 4 0.71 -13.42 0.86
C VAL A 4 0.59 -12.06 0.20
N SER A 5 -0.22 -11.96 -0.84
CA SER A 5 -0.50 -10.72 -1.59
C SER A 5 -2.01 -10.47 -1.55
N PRO A 6 -2.58 -10.08 -0.39
CA PRO A 6 -4.01 -9.80 -0.28
C PRO A 6 -4.44 -8.67 -1.23
N GLU A 7 -5.58 -8.88 -1.86
CA GLU A 7 -6.31 -7.85 -2.59
C GLU A 7 -7.42 -7.28 -1.72
N PHE A 8 -7.40 -5.97 -1.53
CA PHE A 8 -8.43 -5.22 -0.82
C PHE A 8 -9.47 -4.74 -1.82
N ARG A 9 -10.75 -4.92 -1.52
CA ARG A 9 -11.85 -4.59 -2.42
C ARG A 9 -12.60 -3.34 -1.98
N CYS A 10 -13.10 -2.61 -2.95
CA CYS A 10 -13.94 -1.45 -2.73
C CYS A 10 -15.26 -1.87 -2.07
N ALA A 11 -15.63 -1.20 -0.98
CA ALA A 11 -16.88 -1.44 -0.26
C ALA A 11 -18.15 -1.05 -1.06
N ILE A 12 -18.01 -0.24 -2.12
CA ILE A 12 -19.14 0.24 -2.93
C ILE A 12 -19.35 -0.64 -4.18
N CYS A 13 -18.32 -0.83 -4.99
CA CYS A 13 -18.44 -1.52 -6.28
C CYS A 13 -17.76 -2.90 -6.35
N GLY A 14 -17.00 -3.30 -5.32
CA GLY A 14 -16.30 -4.59 -5.29
C GLY A 14 -15.02 -4.68 -6.13
N GLU A 15 -14.72 -3.65 -6.92
CA GLU A 15 -13.47 -3.54 -7.70
C GLU A 15 -12.24 -3.46 -6.77
N PRO A 16 -11.04 -3.86 -7.26
CA PRO A 16 -9.81 -3.76 -6.48
C PRO A 16 -9.54 -2.31 -6.03
N ALA A 17 -9.37 -2.12 -4.72
CA ALA A 17 -8.97 -0.86 -4.12
C ALA A 17 -7.44 -0.74 -4.01
N GLY A 18 -6.80 -1.86 -3.69
CA GLY A 18 -5.34 -1.98 -3.69
C GLY A 18 -4.89 -3.40 -3.40
N ARG A 19 -3.60 -3.65 -3.63
CA ARG A 19 -2.90 -4.89 -3.27
C ARG A 19 -1.71 -4.55 -2.42
N VAL A 20 -1.46 -5.37 -1.41
CA VAL A 20 -0.36 -5.15 -0.48
C VAL A 20 0.40 -6.45 -0.33
N GLN A 21 1.72 -6.39 -0.41
CA GLN A 21 2.56 -7.59 -0.36
C GLN A 21 3.83 -7.32 0.44
N LEU A 22 4.19 -8.28 1.29
CA LEU A 22 5.48 -8.27 1.96
C LEU A 22 6.56 -8.81 1.01
N VAL A 23 7.56 -7.99 0.73
CA VAL A 23 8.70 -8.31 -0.13
C VAL A 23 9.95 -8.44 0.74
N THR A 24 10.78 -9.41 0.43
CA THR A 24 12.11 -9.64 1.00
C THR A 24 13.09 -9.79 -0.15
N PRO A 25 14.41 -9.63 0.06
CA PRO A 25 15.39 -9.86 -1.00
C PRO A 25 15.24 -11.24 -1.67
N ALA A 26 14.76 -12.24 -0.93
CA ALA A 26 14.57 -13.61 -1.42
C ALA A 26 13.36 -13.81 -2.36
N ASN A 27 12.40 -12.88 -2.40
CA ASN A 27 11.19 -12.98 -3.23
C ASN A 27 10.96 -11.74 -4.12
N ALA A 28 11.98 -10.88 -4.23
CA ALA A 28 11.95 -9.66 -5.02
C ALA A 28 11.92 -9.91 -6.55
N VAL A 29 12.23 -11.13 -6.98
CA VAL A 29 12.31 -11.52 -8.40
C VAL A 29 11.25 -12.58 -8.71
N ASP A 30 10.00 -12.28 -8.37
CA ASP A 30 8.87 -13.16 -8.68
C ASP A 30 8.02 -12.53 -9.80
N ASP A 31 7.77 -13.29 -10.86
CA ASP A 31 7.01 -12.91 -12.07
C ASP A 31 5.51 -12.65 -11.80
N THR A 32 5.09 -12.72 -10.54
CA THR A 32 3.72 -12.44 -10.10
C THR A 32 3.33 -10.95 -10.18
N HIS A 33 4.31 -10.05 -10.36
CA HIS A 33 4.08 -8.61 -10.40
C HIS A 33 3.85 -8.11 -11.84
N GLY A 34 2.98 -7.11 -11.99
CA GLY A 34 2.97 -6.29 -13.21
C GLY A 34 4.30 -5.52 -13.36
N PRO A 35 4.69 -5.12 -14.58
CA PRO A 35 6.03 -4.58 -14.86
C PRO A 35 6.41 -3.36 -14.02
N ALA A 36 5.44 -2.48 -13.71
CA ALA A 36 5.68 -1.32 -12.85
C ALA A 36 6.03 -1.71 -11.41
N ALA A 37 5.37 -2.75 -10.86
CA ALA A 37 5.65 -3.24 -9.52
C ALA A 37 6.99 -3.97 -9.45
N GLN A 38 7.33 -4.73 -10.48
CA GLN A 38 8.64 -5.39 -10.56
C GLN A 38 9.78 -4.36 -10.57
N ALA A 39 9.66 -3.28 -11.35
CA ALA A 39 10.66 -2.23 -11.39
C ALA A 39 10.86 -1.53 -10.02
N VAL A 40 9.77 -1.27 -9.28
CA VAL A 40 9.85 -0.68 -7.93
C VAL A 40 10.55 -1.63 -6.96
N VAL A 41 10.23 -2.92 -7.00
CA VAL A 41 10.86 -3.94 -6.16
C VAL A 41 12.35 -4.08 -6.45
N GLU A 42 12.75 -4.15 -7.72
CA GLU A 42 14.15 -4.23 -8.12
C GLU A 42 14.94 -3.00 -7.66
N LEU A 43 14.36 -1.81 -7.82
CA LEU A 43 14.99 -0.57 -7.39
C LEU A 43 15.11 -0.49 -5.86
N ASP A 44 14.08 -0.93 -5.11
CA ASP A 44 14.08 -0.99 -3.65
C ASP A 44 15.23 -1.88 -3.16
N VAL A 45 15.34 -3.11 -3.68
CA VAL A 45 16.40 -4.05 -3.28
C VAL A 45 17.80 -3.49 -3.49
N LEU A 46 18.04 -2.73 -4.57
CA LEU A 46 19.34 -2.15 -4.86
C LEU A 46 19.78 -1.07 -3.86
N HIS A 47 18.83 -0.33 -3.28
CA HIS A 47 19.14 0.83 -2.43
C HIS A 47 18.98 0.54 -0.93
N ARG A 48 18.44 -0.61 -0.59
CA ARG A 48 18.03 -0.94 0.76
C ARG A 48 19.13 -1.68 1.52
N PRO A 49 19.25 -1.50 2.85
CA PRO A 49 20.14 -2.33 3.65
C PRO A 49 19.79 -3.81 3.49
N ASP A 50 20.82 -4.65 3.36
CA ASP A 50 20.67 -6.10 3.24
C ASP A 50 19.72 -6.65 4.34
N ASP A 51 18.89 -7.62 3.95
CA ASP A 51 17.94 -8.36 4.81
C ASP A 51 16.71 -7.63 5.34
N GLN A 52 16.54 -6.33 5.07
CA GLN A 52 15.35 -5.62 5.52
C GLN A 52 14.11 -6.04 4.66
N ALA A 53 12.91 -6.19 5.24
CA ALA A 53 11.67 -6.59 4.51
C ALA A 53 10.77 -5.39 4.16
N ALA A 54 10.24 -5.29 2.95
CA ALA A 54 9.48 -4.13 2.46
C ALA A 54 8.01 -4.48 2.31
N LEU A 55 7.17 -3.46 2.31
CA LEU A 55 5.78 -3.56 1.93
C LEU A 55 5.60 -2.89 0.58
N LEU A 56 5.29 -3.69 -0.44
CA LEU A 56 4.88 -3.20 -1.75
C LEU A 56 3.38 -2.93 -1.71
N VAL A 57 3.00 -1.68 -1.99
CA VAL A 57 1.63 -1.22 -1.98
C VAL A 57 1.27 -0.79 -3.39
N GLN A 58 0.29 -1.45 -3.98
CA GLN A 58 -0.23 -1.14 -5.32
C GLN A 58 -1.63 -0.56 -5.18
N THR A 59 -1.84 0.63 -5.74
CA THR A 59 -3.11 1.34 -5.66
C THR A 59 -3.49 1.91 -7.03
N PHE A 60 -4.63 2.59 -7.10
CA PHE A 60 -5.09 3.28 -8.30
C PHE A 60 -4.21 4.46 -8.73
N PHE A 61 -3.33 4.96 -7.85
CA PHE A 61 -2.46 6.09 -8.11
C PHE A 61 -0.97 5.72 -8.24
N GLY A 62 -0.63 4.44 -8.16
CA GLY A 62 0.73 3.98 -8.42
C GLY A 62 1.14 2.77 -7.58
N VAL A 63 2.44 2.53 -7.58
CA VAL A 63 3.09 1.49 -6.77
C VAL A 63 4.15 2.15 -5.90
N SER A 64 4.13 1.87 -4.61
CA SER A 64 5.13 2.34 -3.65
C SER A 64 5.75 1.16 -2.89
N SER A 65 7.02 1.32 -2.51
CA SER A 65 7.70 0.43 -1.58
C SER A 65 7.94 1.15 -0.27
N HIS A 66 7.65 0.48 0.84
CA HIS A 66 7.90 1.01 2.16
C HIS A 66 8.72 0.03 2.99
N SER A 67 9.85 0.51 3.52
CA SER A 67 10.65 -0.29 4.44
C SER A 67 9.83 -0.68 5.69
N VAL A 68 9.82 -1.98 6.00
CA VAL A 68 9.27 -2.52 7.26
C VAL A 68 10.44 -2.78 8.22
N PRO A 69 10.46 -2.16 9.40
CA PRO A 69 11.48 -2.45 10.39
C PRO A 69 11.21 -3.82 11.06
N PRO A 70 12.24 -4.56 11.51
CA PRO A 70 12.08 -5.93 12.01
C PRO A 70 11.03 -6.09 13.12
N GLU A 71 10.92 -5.10 14.02
CA GLU A 71 9.96 -5.10 15.12
C GLU A 71 8.49 -5.02 14.67
N ARG A 72 8.21 -4.55 13.45
CA ARG A 72 6.85 -4.49 12.87
C ARG A 72 6.53 -5.67 11.98
N LEU A 73 7.51 -6.51 11.65
CA LEU A 73 7.36 -7.58 10.65
C LEU A 73 6.24 -8.57 11.01
N GLN A 74 6.14 -8.93 12.29
CA GLN A 74 5.09 -9.84 12.76
C GLN A 74 3.70 -9.24 12.60
N TRP A 75 3.52 -7.97 12.96
CA TRP A 75 2.22 -7.29 12.88
C TRP A 75 1.78 -7.07 11.43
N VAL A 76 2.72 -6.69 10.56
CA VAL A 76 2.49 -6.59 9.11
C VAL A 76 2.09 -7.95 8.54
N SER A 77 2.83 -9.01 8.87
CA SER A 77 2.53 -10.36 8.38
C SER A 77 1.14 -10.83 8.82
N GLN A 78 0.76 -10.55 10.07
CA GLN A 78 -0.57 -10.89 10.58
C GLN A 78 -1.67 -10.10 9.86
N ALA A 79 -1.51 -8.78 9.72
CA ALA A 79 -2.49 -7.95 9.03
C ALA A 79 -2.69 -8.36 7.56
N LEU A 80 -1.62 -8.79 6.87
CA LEU A 80 -1.72 -9.33 5.51
C LEU A 80 -2.44 -10.68 5.47
N ALA A 81 -2.17 -11.57 6.43
CA ALA A 81 -2.86 -12.87 6.51
C ALA A 81 -4.37 -12.70 6.75
N ASP A 82 -4.75 -11.73 7.57
CA ASP A 82 -6.15 -11.44 7.90
C ASP A 82 -6.84 -10.53 6.88
N THR A 83 -6.11 -10.01 5.89
CA THR A 83 -6.61 -8.97 4.95
C THR A 83 -7.17 -7.76 5.71
N ASP A 84 -6.47 -7.33 6.75
CA ASP A 84 -6.89 -6.25 7.65
C ASP A 84 -6.28 -4.90 7.24
N ALA A 85 -7.02 -4.14 6.43
CA ALA A 85 -6.61 -2.81 5.98
C ALA A 85 -6.52 -1.81 7.14
N ALA A 86 -7.33 -1.99 8.19
CA ALA A 86 -7.33 -1.10 9.34
C ALA A 86 -6.04 -1.25 10.14
N ALA A 87 -5.60 -2.49 10.36
CA ALA A 87 -4.33 -2.77 11.03
C ALA A 87 -3.14 -2.25 10.22
N LEU A 88 -3.14 -2.43 8.88
CA LEU A 88 -2.11 -1.86 8.00
C LEU A 88 -2.06 -0.33 8.10
N HIS A 89 -3.20 0.33 7.92
CA HIS A 89 -3.32 1.78 7.97
C HIS A 89 -2.92 2.36 9.35
N ALA A 90 -3.26 1.67 10.43
CA ALA A 90 -2.90 2.08 11.79
C ALA A 90 -1.39 2.07 12.07
N MET A 91 -0.62 1.21 11.38
CA MET A 91 0.85 1.21 11.48
C MET A 91 1.49 2.37 10.70
N THR A 92 0.94 2.67 9.53
CA THR A 92 1.21 3.87 8.73
C THR A 92 0.15 3.96 7.64
N TYR A 93 -0.36 5.16 7.38
CA TYR A 93 -1.41 5.37 6.38
C TYR A 93 -1.00 4.84 5.00
N SER A 94 0.29 4.97 4.66
CA SER A 94 0.87 4.52 3.40
C SER A 94 0.85 3.01 3.16
N TYR A 95 0.62 2.18 4.19
CA TYR A 95 0.49 0.73 4.03
C TYR A 95 -0.88 0.31 3.47
N ALA A 96 -1.90 1.16 3.62
CA ALA A 96 -3.23 0.94 3.07
C ALA A 96 -3.92 2.29 2.76
N PRO A 97 -3.37 3.10 1.85
CA PRO A 97 -3.85 4.48 1.63
C PRO A 97 -5.22 4.53 0.93
N PHE A 98 -5.75 3.40 0.48
CA PHE A 98 -7.11 3.25 -0.04
C PHE A 98 -8.16 3.02 1.06
N PHE A 99 -7.76 2.91 2.33
CA PHE A 99 -8.62 2.68 3.48
C PHE A 99 -8.96 3.99 4.20
N CYS A 100 -10.24 4.23 4.48
CA CYS A 100 -10.69 5.33 5.31
C CYS A 100 -10.97 4.81 6.73
N PRO A 101 -10.21 5.23 7.76
CA PRO A 101 -10.38 4.76 9.13
C PRO A 101 -11.70 5.19 9.77
N GLU A 102 -12.27 6.33 9.37
CA GLU A 102 -13.56 6.83 9.85
C GLU A 102 -14.72 5.97 9.33
N CYS A 103 -14.64 5.54 8.07
CA CYS A 103 -15.63 4.63 7.48
C CYS A 103 -15.38 3.17 7.83
N ALA A 104 -14.18 2.85 8.34
CA ALA A 104 -13.67 1.49 8.50
C ALA A 104 -13.81 0.66 7.20
N ALA A 105 -13.50 1.27 6.05
CA ALA A 105 -13.73 0.68 4.73
C ALA A 105 -12.69 1.11 3.69
N SER A 106 -12.45 0.24 2.71
CA SER A 106 -11.58 0.49 1.56
C SER A 106 -12.36 0.92 0.32
N TYR A 107 -11.78 1.82 -0.47
CA TYR A 107 -12.40 2.36 -1.68
C TYR A 107 -11.43 2.40 -2.86
N CYS A 108 -11.91 2.04 -4.06
CA CYS A 108 -11.12 2.17 -5.27
C CYS A 108 -11.05 3.62 -5.76
N GLY A 109 -10.10 3.91 -6.65
CA GLY A 109 -9.85 5.28 -7.13
C GLY A 109 -11.03 5.97 -7.79
N ALA A 110 -12.00 5.22 -8.31
CA ALA A 110 -13.22 5.78 -8.88
C ALA A 110 -14.19 6.35 -7.82
N GLN A 111 -14.06 5.94 -6.56
CA GLN A 111 -14.89 6.41 -5.45
C GLN A 111 -14.19 7.52 -4.63
N TRP A 112 -12.87 7.62 -4.74
CA TRP A 112 -12.11 8.72 -4.18
C TRP A 112 -12.28 9.97 -5.07
N ASN A 113 -12.52 11.11 -4.44
CA ASN A 113 -12.33 12.41 -5.07
C ASN A 113 -10.91 12.89 -4.74
N TRP A 114 -9.94 12.60 -5.61
CA TRP A 114 -8.53 12.81 -5.34
C TRP A 114 -7.87 13.75 -6.34
N ARG A 115 -6.75 14.34 -5.94
CA ARG A 115 -5.90 15.20 -6.77
C ARG A 115 -4.43 15.08 -6.37
N GLU A 116 -3.56 15.38 -7.32
CA GLU A 116 -2.16 15.65 -7.03
C GLU A 116 -2.00 17.06 -6.43
N PHE A 117 -1.06 17.23 -5.51
CA PHE A 117 -0.63 18.52 -5.00
C PHE A 117 0.87 18.68 -5.15
N ASP A 118 1.32 19.92 -5.28
CA ASP A 118 2.72 20.30 -5.41
C ASP A 118 2.96 21.63 -4.67
N ASP A 119 3.31 21.50 -3.39
CA ASP A 119 3.60 22.55 -2.44
C ASP A 119 5.07 22.43 -1.98
N ASP A 120 6.02 22.84 -2.83
CA ASP A 120 7.48 22.79 -2.59
C ASP A 120 7.89 23.01 -1.12
N PRO A 121 8.64 22.08 -0.48
CA PRO A 121 9.27 20.87 -1.03
C PRO A 121 8.36 19.62 -1.04
N PHE A 122 7.06 19.78 -0.85
CA PHE A 122 6.10 18.70 -0.63
C PHE A 122 5.20 18.49 -1.86
N SER A 123 5.30 17.35 -2.53
CA SER A 123 4.31 16.92 -3.53
C SER A 123 3.71 15.58 -3.14
N GLY A 124 2.52 15.27 -3.65
CA GLY A 124 1.83 14.06 -3.27
C GLY A 124 0.42 13.97 -3.80
N ILE A 125 -0.37 13.10 -3.18
CA ILE A 125 -1.75 12.83 -3.55
C ILE A 125 -2.62 12.95 -2.31
N GLU A 126 -3.68 13.72 -2.42
CA GLU A 126 -4.70 13.87 -1.40
C GLU A 126 -6.08 13.57 -1.99
N GLY A 127 -7.04 13.24 -1.13
CA GLY A 127 -8.40 13.07 -1.59
C GLY A 127 -9.41 12.89 -0.47
N ASP A 128 -10.67 13.00 -0.85
CA ASP A 128 -11.82 12.72 -0.01
C ASP A 128 -12.38 11.34 -0.35
N CYS A 129 -12.67 10.55 0.68
CA CYS A 129 -13.41 9.31 0.51
C CYS A 129 -14.86 9.60 0.06
N PRO A 130 -15.65 8.61 -0.39
CA PRO A 130 -17.02 8.85 -0.86
C PRO A 130 -17.98 9.39 0.22
N HIS A 131 -17.56 9.40 1.48
CA HIS A 131 -18.30 10.00 2.60
C HIS A 131 -17.76 11.38 3.02
N GLY A 132 -16.74 11.92 2.35
CA GLY A 132 -16.21 13.26 2.58
C GLY A 132 -15.11 13.38 3.64
N HIS A 133 -14.46 12.28 4.02
CA HIS A 133 -13.29 12.31 4.91
C HIS A 133 -12.01 12.54 4.11
N PHE A 134 -11.27 13.60 4.43
CA PHE A 134 -10.04 13.99 3.77
C PHE A 134 -8.83 13.17 4.26
N HIS A 135 -8.01 12.70 3.33
CA HIS A 135 -6.77 11.98 3.61
C HIS A 135 -5.65 12.36 2.64
N ILE A 136 -4.42 12.41 3.16
CA ILE A 136 -3.22 12.32 2.33
C ILE A 136 -3.01 10.85 1.98
N LEU A 137 -3.06 10.54 0.68
CA LEU A 137 -2.98 9.18 0.15
C LEU A 137 -1.53 8.79 -0.19
N SER A 138 -0.71 9.77 -0.59
CA SER A 138 0.71 9.60 -0.85
C SER A 138 1.47 10.89 -0.60
N TYR A 139 2.74 10.76 -0.19
CA TYR A 139 3.73 11.82 -0.09
C TYR A 139 5.07 11.29 -0.61
#